data_AF-A0A432MHI6-F1
#
_entry.id   AF-A0A432MHI6-F1
#
_cell.length_a   1.000
_cell.length_b   1.000
_cell.length_c   1.000
_cell.angle_alpha   90.00
_cell.angle_beta   90.00
_cell.angle_gamma   90.00
#
_symmetry.space_group_name_H-M   'P 1'
#
loop_
_entity.id
_entity.type
_entity.pdbx_description
1 polymer ?
#
loop_
_entity_poly.entity_id
_entity_poly.type
_entity_poly.pdbx_seq_one_letter_code
_entity_poly.pdbx_strand_id
1 'polypeptide(L)'
;MELGRARSVIVLASALAAGCKSGVRDFAALDDPAAFVRARAAGLDDEVPDAQAIPELIEHLEDPDAVVRLSAHESLRRRTGQDFGYLPYVSAEDRAAAVGRWRAWWEAQTISPSGQWLRPQVPPQTRPRG
;
A
#
# COMPACT_ATOMS: atom_id res chain seq x y z
N MET A 1 60.67 5.70 -26.26
CA MET A 1 59.63 6.35 -25.43
C MET A 1 58.51 6.69 -26.38
N GLU A 2 57.31 6.10 -26.26
CA GLU A 2 56.01 6.71 -26.58
C GLU A 2 54.91 5.89 -25.87
N LEU A 3 54.26 6.56 -24.91
CA LEU A 3 53.03 6.21 -24.18
C LEU A 3 51.88 6.09 -25.19
N GLY A 4 50.93 5.16 -25.10
CA GLY A 4 49.93 5.06 -24.03
C GLY A 4 48.54 5.07 -24.69
N ARG A 5 47.84 3.94 -24.69
CA ARG A 5 46.50 3.78 -25.31
C ARG A 5 45.45 4.54 -24.48
N ALA A 6 44.93 5.64 -25.01
CA ALA A 6 43.81 6.37 -24.41
C ALA A 6 42.47 5.68 -24.74
N ARG A 7 41.73 5.28 -23.70
CA ARG A 7 40.35 4.80 -23.79
C ARG A 7 39.41 6.00 -23.64
N SER A 8 38.71 6.37 -24.71
CA SER A 8 37.67 7.40 -24.66
C SER A 8 36.46 6.88 -23.86
N VAL A 9 36.17 7.52 -22.73
CA VAL A 9 34.90 7.35 -22.00
C VAL A 9 33.96 8.43 -22.48
N ILE A 10 32.89 8.04 -23.17
CA ILE A 10 31.79 8.94 -23.54
C ILE A 10 30.94 9.15 -22.29
N VAL A 11 30.92 10.37 -21.75
CA VAL A 11 30.00 10.77 -20.68
C VAL A 11 28.77 11.42 -21.32
N LEU A 12 27.68 10.67 -21.42
CA LEU A 12 26.35 11.21 -21.68
C LEU A 12 25.72 11.57 -20.34
N ALA A 13 25.80 12.85 -19.96
CA ALA A 13 25.07 13.38 -18.81
C ALA A 13 23.68 13.83 -19.28
N SER A 14 22.70 12.94 -19.11
CA SER A 14 21.28 13.18 -19.37
C SER A 14 20.71 14.26 -18.44
N ALA A 15 19.94 15.18 -19.00
CA ALA A 15 19.21 16.22 -18.29
C ALA A 15 18.13 15.62 -17.37
N LEU A 16 18.17 15.95 -16.08
CA LEU A 16 17.10 15.63 -15.12
C LEU A 16 16.16 16.83 -14.96
N ALA A 17 15.17 16.88 -15.84
CA ALA A 17 13.92 17.56 -15.56
C ALA A 17 12.94 16.52 -15.01
N ALA A 18 12.76 16.49 -13.69
CA ALA A 18 11.63 15.79 -13.07
C ALA A 18 11.29 16.43 -11.72
N GLY A 19 10.32 17.33 -11.72
CA GLY A 19 9.54 17.63 -10.53
C GLY A 19 8.75 16.36 -10.18
N CYS A 20 9.27 15.57 -9.25
CA CYS A 20 8.63 14.35 -8.78
C CYS A 20 7.43 14.70 -7.88
N LYS A 21 6.28 14.95 -8.50
CA LYS A 21 5.00 14.57 -7.88
C LYS A 21 4.93 13.04 -7.90
N SER A 22 5.68 12.38 -7.01
CA SER A 22 5.62 10.93 -6.84
C SER A 22 4.34 10.56 -6.10
N GLY A 23 3.19 10.74 -6.76
CA GLY A 23 2.02 9.94 -6.44
C GLY A 23 2.36 8.52 -6.86
N VAL A 24 2.43 7.60 -5.90
CA VAL A 24 2.59 6.17 -6.17
C VAL A 24 1.35 5.69 -6.92
N ARG A 25 1.40 5.76 -8.25
CA ARG A 25 0.44 5.13 -9.16
C ARG A 25 0.86 3.74 -9.58
N ASP A 26 2.10 3.37 -9.24
CA ASP A 26 2.70 2.09 -9.56
C ASP A 26 2.93 1.31 -8.27
N PHE A 27 2.32 0.14 -8.19
CA PHE A 27 2.41 -0.79 -7.08
C PHE A 27 3.81 -1.44 -6.98
N ALA A 28 4.69 -1.28 -7.97
CA ALA A 28 6.04 -1.86 -7.94
C ALA A 28 6.84 -1.54 -6.66
N ALA A 29 6.63 -0.36 -6.06
CA ALA A 29 7.31 0.02 -4.81
C ALA A 29 6.80 -0.71 -3.56
N LEU A 30 5.65 -1.40 -3.66
CA LEU A 30 5.13 -2.28 -2.62
C LEU A 30 5.95 -3.56 -2.49
N ASP A 31 6.66 -4.00 -3.54
CA ASP A 31 7.51 -5.20 -3.51
C ASP A 31 9.00 -4.88 -3.29
N ASP A 32 9.34 -3.62 -2.98
CA ASP A 32 10.73 -3.21 -2.84
C ASP A 32 11.43 -3.97 -1.68
N PRO A 33 12.69 -4.42 -1.85
CA PRO A 33 13.41 -5.11 -0.79
C PRO A 33 13.57 -4.26 0.49
N ALA A 34 13.62 -2.94 0.38
CA ALA A 34 13.73 -2.03 1.51
C ALA A 34 12.36 -1.74 2.13
N ALA A 35 12.19 -2.11 3.39
CA ALA A 35 10.93 -1.90 4.13
C ALA A 35 10.48 -0.43 4.17
N PHE A 36 11.42 0.53 4.23
CA PHE A 36 11.07 1.95 4.19
C PHE A 36 10.41 2.37 2.87
N VAL A 37 10.83 1.79 1.73
CA VAL A 37 10.23 2.06 0.42
C VAL A 37 8.83 1.47 0.37
N ARG A 38 8.66 0.22 0.82
CA ARG A 38 7.34 -0.43 0.93
C ARG A 38 6.39 0.33 1.85
N ALA A 39 6.86 0.80 3.01
CA ALA A 39 6.02 1.54 3.95
C ALA A 39 5.52 2.86 3.34
N ARG A 40 6.40 3.57 2.63
CA ARG A 40 6.01 4.76 1.87
C ARG A 40 4.99 4.43 0.79
N ALA A 41 5.16 3.33 0.08
CA ALA A 41 4.24 2.88 -0.96
C ALA A 41 2.87 2.43 -0.39
N ALA A 42 2.86 1.74 0.74
CA ALA A 42 1.65 1.35 1.49
C ALA A 42 0.87 2.56 2.04
N GLY A 43 1.47 3.76 2.00
CA GLY A 43 0.78 5.03 2.19
C GLY A 43 -0.11 5.47 1.03
N LEU A 44 -0.31 4.64 -0.01
CA LEU A 44 -1.00 4.87 -1.28
C LEU A 44 -1.87 6.15 -1.35
N ASP A 45 -1.61 6.97 -2.36
CA ASP A 45 -2.32 8.22 -2.63
C ASP A 45 -3.82 8.00 -2.86
N ASP A 46 -4.68 8.86 -2.30
CA ASP A 46 -6.13 8.79 -2.45
C ASP A 46 -6.59 8.91 -3.93
N GLU A 47 -5.72 9.35 -4.85
CA GLU A 47 -5.95 9.27 -6.30
C GLU A 47 -6.03 7.83 -6.85
N VAL A 48 -5.46 6.84 -6.16
CA VAL A 48 -5.54 5.42 -6.54
C VAL A 48 -6.96 4.89 -6.25
N PRO A 49 -7.67 4.34 -7.25
CA PRO A 49 -9.01 3.79 -7.05
C PRO A 49 -9.05 2.73 -5.97
N ASP A 50 -10.06 2.77 -5.10
CA ASP A 50 -10.19 1.86 -3.96
C ASP A 50 -10.22 0.37 -4.36
N ALA A 51 -10.77 0.04 -5.53
CA ALA A 51 -10.74 -1.34 -6.03
C ALA A 51 -9.34 -1.88 -6.34
N GLN A 52 -8.37 -1.00 -6.56
CA GLN A 52 -6.96 -1.38 -6.73
C GLN A 52 -6.22 -1.26 -5.39
N ALA A 53 -6.44 -0.16 -4.66
CA ALA A 53 -5.71 0.11 -3.43
C ALA A 53 -6.05 -0.87 -2.29
N ILE A 54 -7.34 -1.15 -2.05
CA ILE A 54 -7.78 -1.95 -0.90
C ILE A 54 -7.18 -3.38 -0.91
N PRO A 55 -7.27 -4.19 -1.99
CA PRO A 55 -6.69 -5.53 -1.97
C PRO A 55 -5.18 -5.51 -1.75
N GLU A 56 -4.45 -4.58 -2.38
CA GLU A 56 -3.00 -4.43 -2.20
C GLU A 56 -2.63 -4.08 -0.75
N LEU A 57 -3.37 -3.16 -0.13
CA LEU A 57 -3.13 -2.79 1.26
C LEU A 57 -3.48 -3.93 2.24
N ILE A 58 -4.49 -4.76 1.93
CA ILE A 58 -4.83 -5.93 2.74
C ILE A 58 -3.68 -6.94 2.75
N GLU A 59 -3.05 -7.20 1.60
CA GLU A 59 -1.87 -8.07 1.53
C GLU A 59 -0.71 -7.53 2.39
N HIS A 60 -0.51 -6.21 2.41
CA HIS A 60 0.56 -5.57 3.18
C HIS A 60 0.32 -5.54 4.70
N LEU A 61 -0.86 -5.96 5.18
CA LEU A 61 -1.06 -6.25 6.60
C LEU A 61 -0.26 -7.48 7.06
N GLU A 62 0.23 -8.30 6.14
CA GLU A 62 1.05 -9.47 6.43
C GLU A 62 2.55 -9.22 6.23
N ASP A 63 2.96 -8.00 5.86
CA ASP A 63 4.37 -7.65 5.63
C ASP A 63 5.24 -8.01 6.85
N PRO A 64 6.47 -8.55 6.66
CA PRO A 64 7.37 -8.87 7.76
C PRO A 64 7.74 -7.65 8.62
N ASP A 65 7.78 -6.45 8.04
CA ASP A 65 8.13 -5.22 8.73
C ASP A 65 6.90 -4.52 9.35
N ALA A 66 7.01 -4.18 10.64
CA ALA A 66 5.91 -3.59 11.40
C ALA A 66 5.50 -2.19 10.92
N VAL A 67 6.43 -1.43 10.33
CA VAL A 67 6.16 -0.09 9.81
C VAL A 67 5.33 -0.19 8.54
N VAL A 68 5.63 -1.15 7.66
CA VAL A 68 4.83 -1.39 6.44
C VAL A 68 3.40 -1.77 6.82
N ARG A 69 3.25 -2.69 7.79
CA ARG A 69 1.94 -3.09 8.32
C ARG A 69 1.14 -1.94 8.90
N LEU A 70 1.80 -1.06 9.66
CA LEU A 70 1.17 0.15 10.20
C LEU A 70 0.69 1.06 9.07
N SER A 71 1.55 1.36 8.09
CA SER A 71 1.21 2.22 6.96
C SER A 71 0.03 1.66 6.16
N ALA A 72 0.02 0.35 5.88
CA ALA A 72 -1.07 -0.32 5.20
C ALA A 72 -2.38 -0.22 5.99
N HIS A 73 -2.33 -0.50 7.30
CA HIS A 73 -3.49 -0.40 8.18
C HIS A 73 -4.06 1.02 8.27
N GLU A 74 -3.21 2.04 8.41
CA GLU A 74 -3.66 3.43 8.44
C GLU A 74 -4.30 3.86 7.12
N SER A 75 -3.73 3.46 5.99
CA SER A 75 -4.31 3.72 4.67
C SER A 75 -5.68 3.05 4.50
N LEU A 76 -5.82 1.79 4.93
CA LEU A 76 -7.12 1.10 4.95
C LEU A 76 -8.14 1.81 5.83
N ARG A 77 -7.75 2.25 7.02
CA ARG A 77 -8.63 3.02 7.94
C ARG A 77 -9.09 4.32 7.32
N ARG A 78 -8.19 5.09 6.70
CA ARG A 78 -8.53 6.37 6.05
C ARG A 78 -9.51 6.18 4.90
N ARG A 79 -9.28 5.17 4.05
CA ARG A 79 -10.11 4.89 2.86
C ARG A 79 -11.48 4.31 3.20
N THR A 80 -11.55 3.42 4.17
CA THR A 80 -12.76 2.60 4.41
C THR A 80 -13.52 2.97 5.68
N GLY A 81 -12.87 3.67 6.61
CA GLY A 81 -13.38 3.89 7.97
C GLY A 81 -13.46 2.63 8.84
N GLN A 82 -12.98 1.49 8.35
CA GLN A 82 -12.95 0.21 9.06
C GLN A 82 -11.60 -0.02 9.73
N ASP A 83 -11.58 -0.83 10.79
CA ASP A 83 -10.37 -1.13 11.57
C ASP A 83 -10.16 -2.64 11.78
N PHE A 84 -11.26 -3.38 11.99
CA PHE A 84 -11.31 -4.82 12.28
C PHE A 84 -10.41 -5.29 13.42
N GLY A 85 -10.03 -4.39 14.35
CA GLY A 85 -9.23 -4.71 15.52
C GLY A 85 -7.82 -5.14 15.15
N TYR A 86 -7.28 -4.62 14.05
CA TYR A 86 -5.94 -4.97 13.59
C TYR A 86 -4.87 -4.29 14.45
N LEU A 87 -3.90 -5.07 14.91
CA LEU A 87 -2.74 -4.57 15.67
C LEU A 87 -1.46 -4.85 14.89
N PRO A 88 -0.70 -3.84 14.44
CA PRO A 88 0.46 -4.07 13.59
C PRO A 88 1.63 -4.72 14.32
N TYR A 89 1.71 -4.62 15.65
CA TYR A 89 2.88 -5.03 16.44
C TYR A 89 2.78 -6.42 17.08
N VAL A 90 1.65 -7.12 16.94
CA VAL A 90 1.48 -8.48 17.47
C VAL A 90 2.01 -9.54 16.50
N SER A 91 2.11 -10.79 16.93
CA SER A 91 2.63 -11.89 16.11
C SER A 91 1.82 -12.10 14.83
N ALA A 92 2.41 -12.74 13.81
CA ALA A 92 1.68 -13.01 12.56
C ALA A 92 0.40 -13.83 12.81
N GLU A 93 0.47 -14.81 13.72
CA GLU A 93 -0.66 -15.64 14.13
C GLU A 93 -1.78 -14.77 14.75
N ASP A 94 -1.44 -13.86 15.66
CA ASP A 94 -2.41 -12.99 16.32
C ASP A 94 -3.06 -12.00 15.33
N ARG A 95 -2.33 -11.58 14.28
CA ARG A 95 -2.88 -10.69 13.23
C ARG A 95 -3.81 -11.41 12.26
N ALA A 96 -3.62 -12.71 12.04
CA ALA A 96 -4.30 -13.47 10.99
C ALA A 96 -5.83 -13.37 11.08
N ALA A 97 -6.39 -13.35 12.30
CA ALA A 97 -7.83 -13.19 12.50
C ALA A 97 -8.35 -11.83 12.02
N ALA A 98 -7.60 -10.74 12.21
CA ALA A 98 -7.97 -9.41 11.74
C ALA A 98 -7.80 -9.30 10.21
N VAL A 99 -6.74 -9.89 9.65
CA VAL A 99 -6.53 -9.96 8.18
C VAL A 99 -7.66 -10.75 7.52
N GLY A 100 -8.09 -11.86 8.11
CA GLY A 100 -9.24 -12.63 7.62
C GLY A 100 -10.53 -11.82 7.59
N ARG A 101 -10.78 -10.97 8.59
CA ARG A 101 -11.93 -10.04 8.60
C ARG A 101 -11.84 -9.01 7.47
N TRP A 102 -10.65 -8.45 7.22
CA TRP A 102 -10.41 -7.54 6.10
C TRP A 102 -10.71 -8.21 4.75
N ARG A 103 -10.18 -9.42 4.52
CA ARG A 103 -10.40 -10.19 3.28
C ARG A 103 -11.88 -10.52 3.08
N ALA A 104 -12.55 -11.07 4.10
CA ALA A 104 -13.97 -11.41 4.03
C ALA A 104 -14.86 -10.19 3.74
N TRP A 105 -14.55 -9.05 4.33
CA TRP A 105 -15.27 -7.80 4.07
C TRP A 105 -15.07 -7.30 2.64
N TRP A 106 -13.85 -7.42 2.09
CA TRP A 106 -13.59 -7.03 0.70
C TRP A 106 -14.26 -7.98 -0.30
N GLU A 107 -14.16 -9.29 -0.10
CA GLU A 107 -14.84 -10.29 -0.94
C GLU A 107 -16.34 -10.07 -1.01
N ALA A 108 -16.98 -9.79 0.14
CA ALA A 108 -18.41 -9.48 0.21
C ALA A 108 -18.83 -8.25 -0.62
N GLN A 109 -17.91 -7.30 -0.86
CA GLN A 109 -18.16 -6.13 -1.73
C GLN A 109 -17.91 -6.42 -3.21
N THR A 110 -17.01 -7.36 -3.52
CA THR A 110 -16.71 -7.75 -4.91
C THR A 110 -17.81 -8.59 -5.56
N ILE A 111 -18.71 -9.19 -4.77
CA ILE A 111 -19.87 -9.93 -5.26
C ILE A 111 -21.10 -9.01 -5.29
N SER A 112 -21.19 -8.19 -6.34
CA SER A 112 -22.45 -7.57 -6.76
C SER A 112 -22.81 -8.10 -8.15
N PRO A 113 -23.94 -8.84 -8.35
CA PRO A 113 -24.34 -9.38 -9.65
C PRO A 113 -24.59 -8.31 -10.73
N SER A 114 -24.56 -7.02 -10.39
CA SER A 114 -24.95 -5.93 -11.28
C SER A 114 -23.78 -5.11 -11.85
N GLY A 115 -22.52 -5.36 -11.45
CA GLY A 115 -21.37 -4.61 -11.96
C GLY A 115 -21.40 -3.10 -11.64
N GLN A 116 -22.20 -2.70 -10.65
CA GLN A 116 -22.34 -1.31 -10.21
C GLN A 116 -21.56 -1.09 -8.91
N TRP A 117 -20.83 0.02 -8.85
CA TRP A 117 -20.20 0.51 -7.62
C TRP A 117 -21.27 0.88 -6.60
N LEU A 118 -21.53 -0.02 -5.64
CA LEU A 118 -22.26 0.36 -4.44
C LEU A 118 -21.32 1.26 -3.64
N ARG A 119 -21.65 2.57 -3.56
CA ARG A 119 -21.06 3.48 -2.57
C ARG A 119 -21.02 2.74 -1.23
N PRO A 120 -19.88 2.70 -0.50
CA PRO A 120 -19.87 2.11 0.82
C PRO A 120 -20.92 2.84 1.67
N GLN A 121 -21.98 2.14 2.08
CA GLN A 121 -22.77 2.62 3.20
C GLN A 121 -21.84 2.50 4.39
N VAL A 122 -21.27 3.62 4.84
CA VAL A 122 -20.61 3.72 6.14
C VAL A 122 -21.64 3.24 7.16
N PRO A 123 -21.49 2.06 7.79
CA PRO A 123 -22.42 1.66 8.82
C PRO A 123 -22.34 2.68 9.96
N PRO A 124 -23.47 3.01 10.62
CA PRO A 124 -23.46 3.97 11.72
C PRO A 124 -22.44 3.51 12.76
N GLN A 125 -21.46 4.37 13.02
CA GLN A 125 -20.39 4.15 13.99
C GLN A 125 -21.02 3.83 15.35
N THR A 126 -21.00 2.58 15.79
CA THR A 126 -21.31 2.23 17.17
C THR A 126 -20.11 2.58 18.03
N ARG A 127 -19.97 3.87 18.34
CA ARG A 127 -19.11 4.32 19.43
C ARG A 127 -19.71 3.76 20.72
N PRO A 128 -19.00 2.95 21.53
CA PRO A 128 -19.51 2.60 22.85
C PRO A 128 -19.70 3.90 23.64
N ARG A 129 -20.91 4.13 24.15
CA ARG A 129 -21.14 5.18 25.15
C ARG A 129 -20.45 4.71 26.43
N GLY A 130 -19.28 5.27 26.70
CA GLY A 130 -18.63 5.28 28.02
C GLY A 130 -18.63 6.70 28.53
#